data_AF-A0AAV3QE09-F1
#
_entry.id   AF-A0AAV3QE09-F1
#
_cell.length_a   1.000
_cell.length_b   1.000
_cell.length_c   1.000
_cell.angle_alpha   90.00
_cell.angle_beta   90.00
_cell.angle_gamma   90.00
#
_symmetry.space_group_name_H-M   'P 1'
#
loop_
_entity.id
_entity.type
_entity.pdbx_description
1 polymer ?
#
loop_
_entity_poly.entity_id
_entity_poly.type
_entity_poly.pdbx_seq_one_letter_code
_entity_poly.pdbx_strand_id
1 'polypeptide(L)'
;MACYQRFVLMLLTLLAASLSKLAFSAGETVDCSTVTALLSACSSFVNYGSPDPSPGSPCCTAMTTLYTISEAVDSKRDVCRCFMDLISTFNSNATAIATLPGFCGVSLGFIIDPNTDCE
;
A
#
# COMPACT_ATOMS: atom_id res chain seq x y z
N MET A 1 28.47 -24.03 43.64
CA MET A 1 27.33 -24.43 42.77
C MET A 1 26.14 -23.47 42.86
N ALA A 2 25.84 -22.84 44.01
CA ALA A 2 24.69 -21.94 44.19
C ALA A 2 24.71 -20.64 43.33
N CYS A 3 25.89 -20.07 43.03
CA CYS A 3 25.99 -18.92 42.10
C CYS A 3 25.58 -19.28 40.67
N TYR A 4 25.91 -20.49 40.22
CA TYR A 4 25.58 -20.96 38.87
C TYR A 4 24.07 -21.13 38.72
N GLN A 5 23.43 -21.70 39.75
CA GLN A 5 21.97 -21.88 39.77
C GLN A 5 21.21 -20.55 39.73
N ARG A 6 21.70 -19.52 40.44
CA ARG A 6 21.10 -18.16 40.41
C ARG A 6 21.28 -17.47 39.07
N PHE A 7 22.45 -17.65 38.43
CA PHE A 7 22.75 -17.08 37.12
C PHE A 7 21.89 -17.73 36.02
N VAL A 8 21.72 -19.06 36.08
CA VAL A 8 20.85 -19.82 35.17
C VAL A 8 19.38 -19.41 35.33
N LEU A 9 18.91 -19.20 36.57
CA LEU A 9 17.53 -18.73 36.83
C LEU A 9 17.29 -17.31 36.29
N MET A 10 18.25 -16.39 36.43
CA MET A 10 18.15 -15.05 35.84
C MET A 10 18.12 -15.07 34.31
N LEU A 11 18.95 -15.92 33.69
CA LEU A 11 18.96 -16.10 32.22
C LEU A 11 17.63 -16.68 31.71
N LEU A 12 17.06 -17.66 32.42
CA LEU A 12 15.75 -18.25 32.08
C LEU A 12 14.61 -17.22 32.17
N THR A 13 14.62 -16.34 33.18
CA THR A 13 13.60 -15.28 33.29
C THR A 13 13.73 -14.21 32.21
N LEU A 14 14.95 -13.87 31.78
CA LEU A 14 15.21 -12.92 30.70
C LEU A 14 14.79 -13.49 29.33
N LEU A 15 14.98 -14.79 29.11
CA LEU A 15 14.56 -15.49 27.90
C LEU A 15 13.03 -15.66 27.82
N ALA A 16 12.32 -15.76 28.95
CA ALA A 16 10.87 -15.87 28.96
C ALA A 16 10.16 -14.52 28.74
N ALA A 17 10.77 -13.41 29.14
CA ALA A 17 10.19 -12.06 29.02
C ALA A 17 10.22 -11.49 27.59
N SER A 18 10.93 -12.13 26.66
CA SER A 18 10.99 -11.72 25.25
C SER A 18 9.88 -12.32 24.38
N LEU A 19 9.14 -13.33 24.85
CA LEU A 19 8.09 -14.00 24.05
C LEU A 19 6.67 -13.44 24.26
N SER A 20 6.45 -12.48 25.17
CA SER A 20 5.10 -11.98 25.50
C SER A 20 4.64 -10.76 24.70
N LYS A 21 5.21 -10.52 23.50
CA LYS A 21 4.75 -9.45 22.59
C LYS A 21 4.46 -9.97 21.19
N LEU A 22 3.52 -10.90 21.05
CA LEU A 22 2.84 -11.11 19.77
C LEU A 22 1.34 -11.06 19.98
N ALA A 23 0.84 -9.82 20.14
CA ALA A 23 -0.50 -9.48 19.70
C ALA A 23 -0.33 -8.62 18.44
N PHE A 24 0.04 -9.26 17.33
CA PHE A 24 0.06 -8.64 16.01
C PHE A 24 -1.38 -8.65 15.49
N SER A 25 -2.18 -7.67 15.90
CA SER A 25 -3.29 -7.23 15.05
C SER A 25 -2.70 -6.23 14.08
N ALA A 26 -2.02 -6.72 13.05
CA ALA A 26 -1.72 -5.87 11.92
C ALA A 26 -2.94 -5.87 10.99
N GLY A 27 -3.80 -4.88 11.21
CA GLY A 27 -4.18 -4.12 10.04
C GLY A 27 -2.91 -3.39 9.62
N GLU A 28 -2.18 -3.91 8.64
CA GLU A 28 -1.15 -3.12 7.97
C GLU A 28 -1.90 -2.02 7.23
N THR A 29 -2.04 -0.87 7.89
CA THR A 29 -2.62 0.32 7.27
C THR A 29 -1.75 0.67 6.08
N VAL A 30 -2.32 0.69 4.88
CA VAL A 30 -1.57 1.05 3.70
C VAL A 30 -1.42 2.56 3.69
N ASP A 31 -0.20 3.03 3.91
CA ASP A 31 0.06 4.46 3.87
C ASP A 31 0.07 4.98 2.42
N CYS A 32 -0.44 6.19 2.20
CA CYS A 32 -0.44 6.80 0.86
C CYS A 32 0.97 7.06 0.32
N SER A 33 2.00 7.08 1.17
CA SER A 33 3.40 7.08 0.72
C SER A 33 3.76 5.79 -0.04
N THR A 34 3.25 4.62 0.36
CA THR A 34 3.44 3.36 -0.39
C THR A 34 2.75 3.44 -1.75
N VAL A 35 1.51 3.95 -1.79
CA VAL A 35 0.76 4.13 -3.04
C VAL A 35 1.50 5.10 -3.97
N THR A 36 1.92 6.25 -3.45
CA THR A 36 2.67 7.27 -4.20
C THR A 36 4.01 6.74 -4.69
N ALA A 37 4.73 5.95 -3.88
CA ALA A 37 5.98 5.33 -4.28
C ALA A 37 5.77 4.37 -5.47
N LEU A 38 4.69 3.59 -5.48
CA LEU A 38 4.34 2.74 -6.62
C LEU A 38 3.95 3.58 -7.85
N LEU A 39 3.14 4.62 -7.67
CA LEU A 39 2.74 5.54 -8.74
C LEU A 39 3.89 6.39 -9.30
N SER A 40 5.03 6.48 -8.61
CA SER A 40 6.23 7.17 -9.14
C SER A 40 6.71 6.56 -10.46
N ALA A 41 6.52 5.24 -10.65
CA ALA A 41 6.79 4.55 -11.91
C ALA A 41 5.87 4.98 -13.06
N CYS A 42 4.74 5.62 -12.74
CA CYS A 42 3.74 6.14 -13.66
C CYS A 42 3.79 7.67 -13.78
N SER A 43 4.80 8.33 -13.18
CA SER A 43 4.85 9.78 -13.03
C SER A 43 4.63 10.55 -14.34
N SER A 44 5.21 10.14 -15.46
CA SER A 44 4.98 10.82 -16.76
C SER A 44 3.49 10.84 -17.14
N PHE A 45 2.80 9.71 -17.02
CA PHE A 45 1.39 9.64 -17.35
C PHE A 45 0.53 10.38 -16.32
N VAL A 46 0.85 10.29 -15.03
CA VAL A 46 0.14 11.03 -13.96
C VAL A 46 0.27 12.55 -14.15
N ASN A 47 1.43 13.05 -14.57
CA ASN A 47 1.70 14.48 -14.70
C ASN A 47 1.28 15.07 -16.05
N TYR A 48 1.26 14.28 -17.12
CA TYR A 48 1.07 14.78 -18.48
C TYR A 48 -0.04 14.07 -19.26
N GLY A 49 -0.67 13.04 -18.69
CA GLY A 49 -1.65 12.19 -19.37
C GLY A 49 -1.09 11.41 -20.56
N SER A 50 0.24 11.38 -20.74
CA SER A 50 0.90 10.74 -21.88
C SER A 50 2.39 10.46 -21.58
N PRO A 51 3.01 9.52 -22.30
CA PRO A 51 2.39 8.50 -23.16
C PRO A 51 1.63 7.45 -22.34
N ASP A 52 0.65 6.79 -22.96
CA ASP A 52 -0.13 5.73 -22.34
C ASP A 52 0.79 4.59 -21.83
N PRO A 53 0.59 4.10 -20.59
CA PRO A 53 1.40 3.02 -20.07
C PRO A 53 1.07 1.72 -20.82
N SER A 54 2.12 1.01 -21.24
CA SER A 54 1.96 -0.27 -21.93
C SER A 54 1.98 -1.45 -20.94
N PRO A 55 1.26 -2.55 -21.22
CA PRO A 55 1.36 -3.77 -20.43
C PRO A 55 2.82 -4.25 -20.29
N GLY A 56 3.21 -4.68 -19.08
CA GLY A 56 4.59 -5.08 -18.77
C GLY A 56 5.58 -3.94 -18.53
N SER A 57 5.17 -2.68 -18.70
CA SER A 57 5.95 -1.51 -18.28
C SER A 57 6.13 -1.47 -16.75
N PRO A 58 7.17 -0.80 -16.22
CA PRO A 58 7.33 -0.65 -14.77
C PRO A 58 6.11 -0.01 -14.10
N CYS A 59 5.43 0.93 -14.78
CA CYS A 59 4.18 1.50 -14.30
C CYS A 59 3.08 0.44 -14.13
N CYS A 60 2.85 -0.41 -15.13
CA CYS A 60 1.81 -1.43 -15.04
C CYS A 60 2.16 -2.57 -14.07
N THR A 61 3.45 -2.87 -13.89
CA THR A 61 3.90 -3.76 -12.82
C THR A 61 3.57 -3.18 -11.45
N ALA A 62 3.82 -1.87 -11.23
CA ALA A 62 3.44 -1.19 -9.99
C ALA A 62 1.92 -1.17 -9.76
N MET A 63 1.12 -0.98 -10.82
CA MET A 63 -0.34 -1.09 -10.74
C MET A 63 -0.82 -2.50 -10.39
N THR A 64 -0.13 -3.53 -10.87
CA THR A 64 -0.41 -4.92 -10.50
C THR A 64 -0.11 -5.16 -9.02
N THR A 65 0.96 -4.57 -8.49
CA THR A 65 1.23 -4.60 -7.05
C THR A 65 0.12 -3.91 -6.24
N LEU A 66 -0.37 -2.75 -6.70
CA LEU A 66 -1.50 -2.07 -6.05
C LEU A 66 -2.77 -2.92 -6.08
N TYR A 67 -3.02 -3.67 -7.15
CA TYR A 67 -4.10 -4.64 -7.20
C TYR A 67 -3.97 -5.68 -6.09
N THR A 68 -2.79 -6.33 -5.96
CA THR A 68 -2.56 -7.34 -4.92
C THR A 68 -2.73 -6.76 -3.51
N ILE A 69 -2.28 -5.52 -3.27
CA ILE A 69 -2.49 -4.84 -1.99
C ILE A 69 -4.00 -4.60 -1.74
N SER A 70 -4.74 -4.23 -2.77
CA SER A 70 -6.18 -3.91 -2.69
C SER A 70 -7.07 -5.16 -2.57
N GLU A 71 -6.52 -6.38 -2.58
CA GLU A 71 -7.29 -7.60 -2.32
C GLU A 71 -7.76 -7.69 -0.86
N ALA A 72 -7.01 -7.09 0.08
CA ALA A 72 -7.44 -6.95 1.46
C ALA A 72 -8.42 -5.77 1.60
N VAL A 73 -9.55 -5.99 2.30
CA VAL A 73 -10.62 -4.99 2.42
C VAL A 73 -10.14 -3.68 3.03
N ASP A 74 -9.42 -3.74 4.15
CA ASP A 74 -8.90 -2.54 4.82
C ASP A 74 -7.91 -1.78 3.93
N SER A 75 -6.98 -2.51 3.30
CA SER A 75 -6.03 -1.95 2.35
C SER A 75 -6.70 -1.34 1.12
N LYS A 76 -7.79 -1.93 0.61
CA LYS A 76 -8.55 -1.39 -0.50
C LYS A 76 -9.13 -0.01 -0.19
N ARG A 77 -9.68 0.16 1.02
CA ARG A 77 -10.22 1.44 1.49
C ARG A 77 -9.12 2.49 1.58
N ASP A 78 -7.96 2.11 2.12
CA ASP A 78 -6.79 2.98 2.20
C ASP A 78 -6.31 3.39 0.79
N VAL A 79 -6.11 2.43 -0.12
CA VAL A 79 -5.71 2.69 -1.50
C VAL A 79 -6.73 3.60 -2.21
N CYS A 80 -8.03 3.35 -2.04
CA CYS A 80 -9.09 4.21 -2.56
C CYS A 80 -8.91 5.65 -2.10
N ARG A 81 -8.77 5.89 -0.79
CA ARG A 81 -8.58 7.23 -0.23
C ARG A 81 -7.34 7.92 -0.80
N CYS A 82 -6.25 7.18 -0.98
CA CYS A 82 -5.02 7.71 -1.57
C CYS A 82 -5.21 8.13 -3.04
N PHE A 83 -5.98 7.39 -3.84
CA PHE A 83 -6.30 7.80 -5.21
C PHE A 83 -7.18 9.05 -5.27
N MET A 84 -8.13 9.22 -4.33
CA MET A 84 -8.98 10.42 -4.27
C MET A 84 -8.18 11.67 -3.87
N ASP A 85 -7.24 11.53 -2.94
CA ASP A 85 -6.29 12.59 -2.57
C ASP A 85 -5.38 12.96 -3.76
N LEU A 86 -4.93 11.95 -4.52
CA LEU A 86 -4.12 12.15 -5.71
C LEU A 86 -4.89 12.90 -6.81
N ILE A 87 -6.15 12.55 -7.07
CA ILE A 87 -7.02 13.31 -7.99
C ILE A 87 -7.15 14.76 -7.54
N SER A 88 -7.36 14.98 -6.24
CA SER A 88 -7.52 16.31 -5.68
C SER A 88 -6.25 17.15 -5.87
N THR A 89 -5.08 16.53 -5.71
CA THR A 89 -3.76 17.15 -5.92
C THR A 89 -3.49 17.44 -7.39
N PHE A 90 -3.80 16.49 -8.29
CA PHE A 90 -3.54 16.56 -9.73
C PHE A 90 -4.83 16.78 -10.53
N ASN A 91 -5.62 17.79 -10.14
CA ASN A 91 -6.96 18.00 -10.69
C ASN A 91 -6.98 18.11 -12.23
N SER A 92 -5.99 18.78 -12.82
CA SER A 92 -5.83 18.90 -14.28
C SER A 92 -5.64 17.56 -15.01
N ASN A 93 -5.15 16.54 -14.32
CA ASN A 93 -4.88 15.20 -14.85
C ASN A 93 -5.74 14.12 -14.16
N ALA A 94 -6.84 14.50 -13.50
CA ALA A 94 -7.73 13.56 -12.81
C ALA A 94 -8.18 12.42 -13.73
N THR A 95 -8.53 12.73 -14.99
CA THR A 95 -8.93 11.74 -15.99
C THR A 95 -7.80 10.75 -16.34
N ALA A 96 -6.55 11.22 -16.40
CA ALA A 96 -5.41 10.33 -16.63
C ALA A 96 -5.24 9.37 -15.44
N ILE A 97 -5.26 9.89 -14.21
CA ILE A 97 -5.17 9.06 -13.00
C ILE A 97 -6.31 8.04 -12.95
N ALA A 98 -7.53 8.43 -13.30
CA ALA A 98 -8.70 7.55 -13.29
C ALA A 98 -8.63 6.43 -14.34
N THR A 99 -8.00 6.69 -15.48
CA THR A 99 -7.89 5.72 -16.59
C THR A 99 -6.64 4.85 -16.51
N LEU A 100 -5.63 5.24 -15.72
CA LEU A 100 -4.36 4.53 -15.54
C LEU A 100 -4.53 3.03 -15.25
N PRO A 101 -5.39 2.57 -14.32
CA PRO A 101 -5.55 1.13 -14.08
C PRO A 101 -6.06 0.39 -15.33
N GLY A 102 -6.96 1.03 -16.09
CA GLY A 102 -7.54 0.47 -17.31
C GLY A 102 -6.50 0.20 -18.40
N PHE A 103 -5.56 1.12 -18.61
CA PHE A 103 -4.44 0.90 -19.55
C PHE A 103 -3.56 -0.29 -19.16
N CYS A 104 -3.43 -0.54 -17.86
CA CYS A 104 -2.68 -1.67 -17.32
C CYS A 104 -3.49 -2.97 -17.19
N GLY A 105 -4.77 -2.97 -17.57
CA GLY A 105 -5.65 -4.14 -17.43
C GLY A 105 -5.96 -4.50 -15.98
N VAL A 106 -5.84 -3.55 -15.06
CA VAL A 106 -6.01 -3.71 -13.62
C VAL A 106 -7.36 -3.13 -13.17
N SER A 107 -8.07 -3.84 -12.29
CA SER A 107 -9.26 -3.34 -11.60
C SER A 107 -9.05 -3.36 -10.09
N LEU A 108 -8.99 -2.18 -9.45
CA LEU A 108 -8.76 -2.05 -8.01
C LEU A 108 -10.00 -2.32 -7.14
N GLY A 109 -11.14 -2.67 -7.76
CA GLY A 109 -12.38 -2.96 -7.05
C GLY A 109 -13.13 -1.74 -6.52
N PHE A 110 -12.79 -0.54 -7.01
CA PHE A 110 -13.51 0.72 -6.82
C PHE A 110 -13.33 1.61 -8.06
N ILE A 111 -14.19 2.61 -8.21
CA ILE A 111 -14.11 3.60 -9.29
C ILE A 111 -13.23 4.76 -8.83
N ILE A 112 -12.36 5.26 -9.70
CA ILE A 112 -11.51 6.41 -9.39
C ILE A 112 -12.22 7.68 -9.87
N ASP A 113 -12.93 8.35 -8.97
CA ASP A 113 -13.71 9.57 -9.21
C ASP A 113 -13.68 10.45 -7.95
N PRO A 114 -13.65 11.79 -8.05
CA PRO A 114 -13.64 12.68 -6.88
C PRO A 114 -14.80 12.48 -5.88
N ASN A 115 -15.89 11.81 -6.26
CA ASN A 115 -17.04 11.53 -5.41
C ASN A 115 -17.14 10.06 -4.97
N THR A 116 -16.12 9.24 -5.26
CA THR A 116 -16.10 7.85 -4.82
C THR A 116 -16.09 7.76 -3.29
N ASP A 117 -17.03 6.98 -2.76
CA ASP A 117 -17.07 6.59 -1.36
C ASP A 117 -16.13 5.40 -1.14
N CYS A 118 -15.17 5.54 -0.21
CA CYS A 118 -14.11 4.56 0.03
C CYS A 118 -14.40 3.64 1.24
N GLU A 119 -15.65 3.55 1.68
CA GLU A 119 -16.07 2.71 2.83
C GLU A 119 -16.44 1.27 2.43
#